data_AF-A0A6P0MW59-F1
#
_entry.id   AF-A0A6P0MW59-F1
#
_cell.length_a   1.000
_cell.length_b   1.000
_cell.length_c   1.000
_cell.angle_alpha   90.00
_cell.angle_beta   90.00
_cell.angle_gamma   90.00
#
_symmetry.space_group_name_H-M   'P 1'
#
loop_
_entity.id
_entity.type
_entity.pdbx_description
1 polymer ?
#
loop_
_entity_poly.entity_id
_entity_poly.type
_entity_poly.pdbx_seq_one_letter_code
_entity_poly.pdbx_strand_id
1 'polypeptide(L)'
;KQATLAALYGNVDNIDFFVGMLAEDLLPGASVGESVAAVLTNQFQRLRDGDRFYYENIFTSEEIIEIRSTRLSDIIRRNTDTTIIQDNVFSLINDGTAGDDILNGGLGDDTLNGFAGNDVINGFAGNDLINGGSGNDQMNGGTGDDTYVVDSTGDVVTESANAGTDTVESSINYVLGNNLENLTLTGTDNTFGLGNALNNELIGNTANNTLFGLAGNDRIDGGVGDDSMFGGVGDDTYVVDSTGDLVSEATNEGTDTVESSITYTLGGNLENLTLTGTNTINGFGNSLDNNIIGNTGNNRLNGRAGNDNIDGGDGNDRIFGGGGNDNLNGSDGNDRIFGGRGNDSLNGGNGNDRLIGVNTQSSTPGLGELDTLTGGTGADAFILGNEVEIFYAESNDLLTGTDGYTLITDFTPGEDTIQLKGTAADYRLVDLAPTETFTYQDHTYFVSQKETSWTAAQAQAEALGGNLVTINDASENDWLVGNFGDRLRWIGLSDKLSEGNFQWVSGETSTYRNWAPGEPNNTPFIAEGEDYVELYSNGQWNDVPYYFVNGSGDNQMLVRAGIVEIASTSPGDLQGTAIYRNTPGFESYDLIGIIQGETISSFGSDFIFV
;
A
#
# COMPACT_ATOMS: atom_id res chain seq x y z
N LYS A 1 -35.92 59.41 -51.92
CA LYS A 1 -36.34 60.76 -52.39
C LYS A 1 -37.87 60.78 -52.48
N GLN A 2 -38.52 61.55 -51.59
CA GLN A 2 -39.90 62.09 -51.63
C GLN A 2 -41.06 61.10 -51.96
N ALA A 3 -42.17 61.07 -51.23
CA ALA A 3 -42.88 62.23 -50.70
C ALA A 3 -43.72 61.90 -49.46
N THR A 4 -43.58 62.78 -48.49
CA THR A 4 -44.39 63.05 -47.31
C THR A 4 -45.84 63.39 -47.68
N LEU A 5 -46.83 62.77 -47.01
CA LEU A 5 -47.85 63.49 -46.24
C LEU A 5 -48.71 62.51 -45.42
N ALA A 6 -48.60 62.64 -44.11
CA ALA A 6 -49.43 61.99 -43.12
C ALA A 6 -50.86 62.58 -43.07
N ALA A 7 -51.73 61.87 -42.34
CA ALA A 7 -53.01 62.30 -41.76
C ALA A 7 -54.29 61.93 -42.53
N LEU A 8 -54.71 60.66 -42.43
CA LEU A 8 -55.97 60.25 -41.76
C LEU A 8 -56.17 58.72 -41.95
N TYR A 9 -55.91 57.95 -40.88
CA TYR A 9 -56.28 56.54 -40.63
C TYR A 9 -55.82 55.45 -41.63
N GLY A 10 -54.93 54.56 -41.14
CA GLY A 10 -54.85 53.17 -41.64
C GLY A 10 -53.46 52.53 -41.59
N ASN A 11 -53.21 51.78 -40.50
CA ASN A 11 -52.46 50.52 -40.38
C ASN A 11 -51.02 50.36 -40.92
N VAL A 12 -50.12 50.17 -39.93
CA VAL A 12 -48.96 49.24 -39.76
C VAL A 12 -47.95 49.05 -40.90
N ASP A 13 -46.66 49.31 -40.61
CA ASP A 13 -45.62 48.26 -40.45
C ASP A 13 -44.22 48.84 -40.20
N ASN A 14 -43.49 48.14 -39.33
CA ASN A 14 -42.08 48.26 -38.92
C ASN A 14 -41.77 49.06 -37.64
N ILE A 15 -41.53 48.31 -36.56
CA ILE A 15 -40.45 48.60 -35.62
C ILE A 15 -39.40 47.50 -35.80
N ASP A 16 -38.23 47.89 -36.27
CA ASP A 16 -37.01 47.08 -36.32
C ASP A 16 -36.69 46.54 -34.92
N PHE A 17 -36.49 45.23 -34.79
CA PHE A 17 -35.67 44.68 -33.73
C PHE A 17 -34.39 44.12 -34.33
N PHE A 18 -33.33 44.91 -34.20
CA PHE A 18 -31.96 44.47 -34.36
C PHE A 18 -31.65 43.42 -33.28
N VAL A 19 -31.45 42.17 -33.67
CA VAL A 19 -30.69 41.20 -32.86
C VAL A 19 -29.35 41.00 -33.53
N GLY A 20 -28.50 41.96 -33.27
CA GLY A 20 -27.07 41.92 -33.50
C GLY A 20 -26.54 43.10 -32.73
N MET A 21 -25.87 42.86 -31.61
CA MET A 21 -25.16 43.93 -30.95
C MET A 21 -23.68 43.62 -30.85
N LEU A 22 -22.93 44.64 -31.26
CA LEU A 22 -21.49 44.74 -31.28
C LEU A 22 -20.95 44.86 -29.85
N ALA A 23 -19.66 44.55 -29.72
CA ALA A 23 -18.89 44.38 -28.50
C ALA A 23 -18.70 45.64 -27.60
N GLU A 24 -19.56 46.66 -27.67
CA GLU A 24 -19.34 47.94 -26.97
C GLU A 24 -20.35 48.31 -25.86
N ASP A 25 -21.37 47.50 -25.58
CA ASP A 25 -22.34 47.75 -24.49
C ASP A 25 -22.31 46.73 -23.32
N LEU A 26 -21.15 46.10 -23.08
CA LEU A 26 -20.93 45.35 -21.84
C LEU A 26 -20.77 46.32 -20.66
N LEU A 27 -21.72 46.29 -19.71
CA LEU A 27 -21.35 46.59 -18.32
C LEU A 27 -20.33 45.53 -17.90
N PRO A 28 -19.14 45.91 -17.39
CA PRO A 28 -18.11 44.93 -17.07
C PRO A 28 -18.61 43.95 -15.99
N GLY A 29 -18.76 42.68 -16.36
CA GLY A 29 -19.01 41.57 -15.42
C GLY A 29 -20.39 40.89 -15.47
N ALA A 30 -21.29 41.25 -16.37
CA ALA A 30 -22.61 40.60 -16.46
C ALA A 30 -22.59 39.37 -17.40
N SER A 31 -23.14 38.24 -16.93
CA SER A 31 -23.35 37.05 -17.76
C SER A 31 -24.56 37.22 -18.69
N VAL A 32 -24.62 36.45 -19.78
CA VAL A 32 -25.69 36.53 -20.80
C VAL A 32 -27.10 36.42 -20.19
N GLY A 33 -27.24 35.68 -19.08
CA GLY A 33 -28.51 35.54 -18.35
C GLY A 33 -29.02 36.83 -17.67
N GLU A 34 -28.14 37.69 -17.15
CA GLU A 34 -28.53 38.96 -16.52
C GLU A 34 -29.01 39.99 -17.56
N SER A 35 -28.45 39.94 -18.76
CA SER A 35 -28.80 40.84 -19.86
C SER A 35 -30.20 40.54 -20.42
N VAL A 36 -30.57 39.26 -20.53
CA VAL A 36 -31.92 38.82 -20.94
C VAL A 36 -32.96 39.18 -19.86
N ALA A 37 -32.59 39.04 -18.57
CA ALA A 37 -33.45 39.46 -17.47
C ALA A 37 -33.70 40.98 -17.48
N ALA A 38 -32.71 41.81 -17.82
CA ALA A 38 -32.85 43.26 -17.92
C ALA A 38 -33.82 43.70 -19.03
N VAL A 39 -33.81 43.02 -20.19
CA VAL A 39 -34.74 43.30 -21.30
C VAL A 39 -36.18 42.99 -20.90
N LEU A 40 -36.41 41.84 -20.25
CA LEU A 40 -37.75 41.45 -19.79
C LEU A 40 -38.28 42.37 -18.69
N THR A 41 -37.42 42.83 -17.76
CA THR A 41 -37.82 43.71 -16.65
C THR A 41 -38.22 45.11 -17.13
N ASN A 42 -37.67 45.59 -18.25
CA ASN A 42 -38.00 46.90 -18.82
C ASN A 42 -39.27 46.91 -19.69
N GLN A 43 -39.79 45.75 -20.08
CA GLN A 43 -41.00 45.64 -20.91
C GLN A 43 -42.17 44.89 -20.27
N PHE A 44 -41.92 44.14 -19.20
CA PHE A 44 -42.94 43.37 -18.49
C PHE A 44 -42.74 43.43 -16.97
N GLN A 45 -43.83 43.50 -16.19
CA GLN A 45 -43.76 43.31 -14.73
C GLN A 45 -44.04 41.85 -14.35
N ARG A 46 -43.26 41.31 -13.42
CA ARG A 46 -43.44 39.94 -12.88
C ARG A 46 -44.46 39.95 -11.75
N LEU A 47 -45.54 39.20 -11.91
CA LEU A 47 -46.57 38.98 -10.89
C LEU A 47 -46.48 37.53 -10.36
N ARG A 48 -46.80 37.32 -9.07
CA ARG A 48 -46.82 35.99 -8.41
C ARG A 48 -48.20 35.65 -7.88
N ASP A 49 -48.64 34.43 -8.15
CA ASP A 49 -49.74 33.75 -7.45
C ASP A 49 -49.35 32.28 -7.21
N GLY A 50 -48.89 31.98 -5.98
CA GLY A 50 -48.28 30.68 -5.65
C GLY A 50 -47.00 30.41 -6.44
N ASP A 51 -46.86 29.19 -6.98
CA ASP A 51 -45.69 28.74 -7.75
C ASP A 51 -45.72 29.17 -9.23
N ARG A 52 -46.67 30.03 -9.61
CA ARG A 52 -46.87 30.48 -11.00
C ARG A 52 -46.38 31.92 -11.19
N PHE A 53 -45.70 32.14 -12.30
CA PHE A 53 -45.24 33.46 -12.73
C PHE A 53 -46.07 33.96 -13.89
N TYR A 54 -46.48 35.22 -13.79
CA TYR A 54 -47.17 35.94 -14.85
C TYR A 54 -46.34 37.15 -15.23
N TYR A 55 -46.30 37.46 -16.52
CA TYR A 55 -45.67 38.67 -17.03
C TYR A 55 -46.74 39.51 -17.71
N GLU A 56 -46.89 40.74 -17.25
CA GLU A 56 -47.84 41.72 -17.81
C GLU A 56 -47.05 42.79 -18.55
N ASN A 57 -47.42 43.06 -19.80
CA ASN A 57 -46.80 44.11 -20.59
C ASN A 57 -47.11 45.47 -19.95
N ILE A 58 -46.07 46.20 -19.55
CA ILE A 58 -46.25 47.48 -18.83
C ILE A 58 -46.81 48.60 -19.72
N PHE A 59 -46.88 48.38 -21.05
CA PHE A 59 -47.36 49.36 -22.02
C PHE A 59 -48.79 49.10 -22.51
N THR A 60 -49.35 47.90 -22.28
CA THR A 60 -50.73 47.56 -22.69
C THR A 60 -51.37 46.64 -21.66
N SER A 61 -52.34 47.16 -20.90
CA SER A 61 -52.99 46.46 -19.77
C SER A 61 -54.02 45.38 -20.17
N GLU A 62 -53.91 44.79 -21.37
CA GLU A 62 -54.94 43.87 -21.90
C GLU A 62 -54.44 42.44 -22.19
N GLU A 63 -53.14 42.16 -22.05
CA GLU A 63 -52.63 40.82 -22.33
C GLU A 63 -51.89 40.22 -21.13
N ILE A 64 -52.61 39.38 -20.37
CA ILE A 64 -52.04 38.48 -19.38
C ILE A 64 -51.76 37.16 -20.10
N ILE A 65 -50.50 36.90 -20.43
CA ILE A 65 -50.09 35.63 -21.04
C ILE A 65 -49.72 34.66 -19.92
N GLU A 66 -50.49 33.58 -19.78
CA GLU A 66 -50.16 32.46 -18.88
C GLU A 66 -49.09 31.59 -19.55
N ILE A 67 -47.83 31.72 -19.11
CA ILE A 67 -46.74 30.86 -19.57
C ILE A 67 -46.66 29.66 -18.62
N ARG A 68 -47.07 28.49 -19.11
CA ARG A 68 -47.07 27.23 -18.34
C ARG A 68 -45.78 26.40 -18.49
N SER A 69 -44.71 26.95 -19.06
CA SER A 69 -43.42 26.27 -19.24
C SER A 69 -42.27 27.12 -18.72
N THR A 70 -41.29 26.49 -18.08
CA THR A 70 -40.07 27.13 -17.55
C THR A 70 -38.91 27.12 -18.55
N ARG A 71 -39.09 26.53 -19.75
CA ARG A 71 -38.03 26.40 -20.77
C ARG A 71 -38.13 27.53 -21.80
N LEU A 72 -37.04 28.30 -21.95
CA LEU A 72 -36.93 29.45 -22.86
C LEU A 72 -37.17 29.07 -24.34
N SER A 73 -36.89 27.82 -24.71
CA SER A 73 -37.10 27.26 -26.06
C SER A 73 -38.57 27.23 -26.49
N ASP A 74 -39.51 26.97 -25.56
CA ASP A 74 -40.94 26.95 -25.86
C ASP A 74 -41.52 28.36 -26.10
N ILE A 75 -40.88 29.37 -25.50
CA ILE A 75 -41.24 30.78 -25.66
C ILE A 75 -40.86 31.27 -27.06
N ILE A 76 -39.69 30.84 -27.58
CA ILE A 76 -39.21 31.20 -28.92
C ILE A 76 -40.10 30.57 -30.01
N ARG A 77 -40.50 29.30 -29.84
CA ARG A 77 -41.27 28.53 -30.83
C ARG A 77 -42.67 29.10 -31.12
N ARG A 78 -43.29 29.84 -30.20
CA ARG A 78 -44.64 30.41 -30.39
C ARG A 78 -44.66 31.81 -31.00
N ASN A 79 -43.52 32.50 -31.07
CA ASN A 79 -43.45 33.90 -31.50
C ASN A 79 -43.01 34.11 -32.95
N THR A 80 -42.73 33.05 -33.71
CA THR A 80 -42.37 33.18 -35.12
C THR A 80 -43.40 32.52 -36.01
N ASP A 81 -44.25 33.35 -36.61
CA ASP A 81 -45.02 32.97 -37.79
C ASP A 81 -44.03 32.52 -38.88
N THR A 82 -44.35 31.41 -39.50
CA THR A 82 -43.53 30.68 -40.48
C THR A 82 -42.90 31.62 -41.53
N THR A 83 -41.56 31.72 -41.62
CA THR A 83 -40.76 31.73 -42.88
C THR A 83 -39.30 32.20 -42.77
N ILE A 84 -38.78 32.72 -41.65
CA ILE A 84 -37.38 33.21 -41.60
C ILE A 84 -36.70 32.89 -40.27
N ILE A 85 -36.21 31.65 -40.12
CA ILE A 85 -34.99 31.36 -39.36
C ILE A 85 -34.28 30.24 -40.13
N GLN A 86 -33.51 30.62 -41.14
CA GLN A 86 -32.32 29.86 -41.48
C GLN A 86 -31.20 30.51 -40.67
N ASP A 87 -30.51 29.67 -39.89
CA ASP A 87 -29.32 29.94 -39.10
C ASP A 87 -29.55 30.62 -37.73
N ASN A 88 -29.24 29.84 -36.68
CA ASN A 88 -28.94 30.25 -35.29
C ASN A 88 -30.07 30.28 -34.24
N VAL A 89 -31.00 29.33 -34.29
CA VAL A 89 -31.57 28.77 -33.05
C VAL A 89 -31.25 27.28 -33.10
N PHE A 90 -30.25 26.84 -32.33
CA PHE A 90 -29.95 25.42 -32.19
C PHE A 90 -31.23 24.72 -31.73
N SER A 91 -31.85 23.95 -32.63
CA SER A 91 -32.99 23.12 -32.29
C SER A 91 -32.46 22.05 -31.36
N LEU A 92 -32.91 22.07 -30.09
CA LEU A 92 -32.65 21.02 -29.12
C LEU A 92 -33.36 19.75 -29.63
N ILE A 93 -32.64 18.98 -30.45
CA ILE A 93 -33.09 17.71 -31.02
C ILE A 93 -32.32 16.65 -30.26
N ASN A 94 -33.02 16.01 -29.33
CA ASN A 94 -32.46 14.94 -28.51
C ASN A 94 -32.49 13.59 -29.23
N ASP A 95 -33.29 13.45 -30.28
CA ASP A 95 -33.40 12.23 -31.08
C ASP A 95 -33.31 12.59 -32.57
N GLY A 96 -32.34 11.98 -33.26
CA GLY A 96 -32.11 12.06 -34.69
C GLY A 96 -33.09 11.20 -35.49
N THR A 97 -32.68 10.87 -36.70
CA THR A 97 -33.47 10.17 -37.71
C THR A 97 -32.68 8.98 -38.27
N ALA A 98 -32.92 8.60 -39.52
CA ALA A 98 -32.19 7.50 -40.15
C ALA A 98 -31.20 8.00 -41.22
N GLY A 99 -30.90 9.30 -41.23
CA GLY A 99 -29.86 9.88 -42.08
C GLY A 99 -29.06 10.91 -41.30
N ASP A 100 -28.01 11.43 -41.93
CA ASP A 100 -27.04 12.32 -41.31
C ASP A 100 -27.69 13.56 -40.65
N ASP A 101 -27.61 13.63 -39.32
CA ASP A 101 -28.22 14.64 -38.48
C ASP A 101 -27.17 15.51 -37.76
N ILE A 102 -27.60 16.69 -37.32
CA ILE A 102 -26.82 17.54 -36.41
C ILE A 102 -27.63 17.73 -35.13
N LEU A 103 -27.17 17.12 -34.05
CA LEU A 103 -27.79 17.17 -32.73
C LEU A 103 -26.99 18.13 -31.85
N ASN A 104 -27.70 18.97 -31.11
CA ASN A 104 -27.09 19.88 -30.15
C ASN A 104 -27.92 19.85 -28.86
N GLY A 105 -27.25 19.50 -27.77
CA GLY A 105 -27.72 19.60 -26.40
C GLY A 105 -27.71 21.04 -25.90
N GLY A 106 -27.69 21.19 -24.58
CA GLY A 106 -27.98 22.41 -23.86
C GLY A 106 -26.97 22.73 -22.75
N LEU A 107 -27.48 23.16 -21.59
CA LEU A 107 -26.65 23.56 -20.44
C LEU A 107 -26.80 22.60 -19.25
N GLY A 108 -27.46 21.48 -19.44
CA GLY A 108 -27.56 20.45 -18.43
C GLY A 108 -27.72 19.09 -19.08
N ASP A 109 -27.71 18.06 -18.25
CA ASP A 109 -27.64 16.66 -18.63
C ASP A 109 -28.68 16.28 -19.70
N ASP A 110 -28.18 16.00 -20.90
CA ASP A 110 -28.95 15.62 -22.07
C ASP A 110 -28.77 14.14 -22.40
N THR A 111 -29.72 13.62 -23.15
CA THR A 111 -29.61 12.30 -23.80
C THR A 111 -29.81 12.53 -25.28
N LEU A 112 -28.79 12.23 -26.08
CA LEU A 112 -28.73 12.52 -27.50
C LEU A 112 -28.55 11.22 -28.29
N ASN A 113 -29.51 10.87 -29.15
CA ASN A 113 -29.49 9.65 -29.96
C ASN A 113 -29.46 9.98 -31.45
N GLY A 114 -28.37 9.68 -32.16
CA GLY A 114 -28.26 9.86 -33.62
C GLY A 114 -29.08 8.85 -34.42
N PHE A 115 -29.15 7.61 -33.92
CA PHE A 115 -29.75 6.43 -34.53
C PHE A 115 -29.01 5.89 -35.76
N ALA A 116 -29.30 6.37 -36.96
CA ALA A 116 -28.62 5.89 -38.16
C ALA A 116 -28.26 7.05 -39.07
N GLY A 117 -27.08 7.02 -39.67
CA GLY A 117 -26.56 8.14 -40.45
C GLY A 117 -25.07 8.34 -40.15
N ASN A 118 -24.46 9.41 -40.65
CA ASN A 118 -23.21 9.91 -40.09
C ASN A 118 -23.51 11.24 -39.42
N ASP A 119 -23.64 11.22 -38.11
CA ASP A 119 -24.19 12.30 -37.32
C ASP A 119 -23.11 13.20 -36.73
N VAL A 120 -23.49 14.44 -36.40
CA VAL A 120 -22.67 15.36 -35.62
C VAL A 120 -23.42 15.72 -34.35
N ILE A 121 -22.95 15.26 -33.21
CA ILE A 121 -23.63 15.38 -31.92
C ILE A 121 -22.78 16.22 -30.97
N ASN A 122 -23.34 17.31 -30.47
CA ASN A 122 -22.72 18.18 -29.47
C ASN A 122 -23.55 18.20 -28.18
N GLY A 123 -23.01 17.78 -27.04
CA GLY A 123 -23.67 17.83 -25.72
C GLY A 123 -23.72 19.25 -25.14
N PHE A 124 -22.60 19.95 -25.24
CA PHE A 124 -22.27 21.24 -24.63
C PHE A 124 -21.96 21.18 -23.15
N ALA A 125 -22.91 21.42 -22.26
CA ALA A 125 -22.64 21.46 -20.83
C ALA A 125 -23.65 20.63 -20.06
N GLY A 126 -23.19 19.93 -19.04
CA GLY A 126 -23.96 18.91 -18.34
C GLY A 126 -23.28 17.56 -18.48
N ASN A 127 -23.78 16.56 -17.77
CA ASN A 127 -23.31 15.19 -17.90
C ASN A 127 -24.18 14.50 -18.94
N ASP A 128 -23.71 14.43 -20.18
CA ASP A 128 -24.50 14.04 -21.33
C ASP A 128 -24.33 12.56 -21.69
N LEU A 129 -25.42 11.89 -22.07
CA LEU A 129 -25.38 10.57 -22.70
C LEU A 129 -25.52 10.73 -24.21
N ILE A 130 -24.46 10.44 -24.94
CA ILE A 130 -24.37 10.60 -26.39
C ILE A 130 -24.25 9.23 -27.06
N ASN A 131 -25.26 8.88 -27.86
CA ASN A 131 -25.29 7.65 -28.63
C ASN A 131 -25.39 7.98 -30.13
N GLY A 132 -24.30 7.80 -30.87
CA GLY A 132 -24.28 7.97 -32.33
C GLY A 132 -25.22 6.99 -33.04
N GLY A 133 -25.26 5.75 -32.56
CA GLY A 133 -25.94 4.65 -33.21
C GLY A 133 -25.16 4.16 -34.42
N SER A 134 -25.85 3.60 -35.40
CA SER A 134 -25.18 3.01 -36.56
C SER A 134 -24.70 4.10 -37.52
N GLY A 135 -23.41 4.18 -37.77
CA GLY A 135 -22.91 5.35 -38.48
C GLY A 135 -21.42 5.45 -38.52
N ASN A 136 -20.92 6.59 -38.97
CA ASN A 136 -19.61 7.07 -38.59
C ASN A 136 -19.84 8.46 -37.98
N ASP A 137 -20.00 8.50 -36.67
CA ASP A 137 -20.53 9.67 -35.99
C ASP A 137 -19.42 10.54 -35.38
N GLN A 138 -19.64 11.84 -35.30
CA GLN A 138 -18.79 12.77 -34.58
C GLN A 138 -19.49 13.19 -33.30
N MET A 139 -18.91 12.84 -32.15
CA MET A 139 -19.49 13.05 -30.83
C MET A 139 -18.58 13.93 -29.96
N ASN A 140 -19.15 14.98 -29.37
CA ASN A 140 -18.46 15.96 -28.52
C ASN A 140 -19.38 16.33 -27.35
N GLY A 141 -19.02 15.95 -26.13
CA GLY A 141 -19.83 16.12 -24.92
C GLY A 141 -19.68 17.51 -24.36
N GLY A 142 -18.45 17.99 -24.21
CA GLY A 142 -18.16 19.39 -23.95
C GLY A 142 -17.66 19.65 -22.53
N THR A 143 -18.53 19.91 -21.55
CA THR A 143 -18.15 20.10 -20.14
C THR A 143 -19.12 19.37 -19.24
N GLY A 144 -18.62 18.70 -18.22
CA GLY A 144 -19.38 17.72 -17.44
C GLY A 144 -18.80 16.34 -17.68
N ASP A 145 -19.28 15.36 -16.92
CA ASP A 145 -18.84 13.97 -17.05
C ASP A 145 -19.76 13.28 -18.08
N ASP A 146 -19.27 13.13 -19.30
CA ASP A 146 -20.03 12.68 -20.45
C ASP A 146 -19.88 11.17 -20.71
N THR A 147 -20.88 10.57 -21.36
CA THR A 147 -20.86 9.14 -21.75
C THR A 147 -21.14 8.97 -23.24
N TYR A 148 -20.23 8.31 -23.95
CA TYR A 148 -20.30 8.05 -25.39
C TYR A 148 -20.58 6.58 -25.68
N VAL A 149 -21.61 6.29 -26.46
CA VAL A 149 -21.88 4.93 -26.97
C VAL A 149 -21.30 4.81 -28.37
N VAL A 150 -20.31 3.92 -28.54
CA VAL A 150 -19.61 3.65 -29.80
C VAL A 150 -19.93 2.25 -30.30
N ASP A 151 -20.43 2.16 -31.53
CA ASP A 151 -20.71 0.88 -32.20
C ASP A 151 -20.05 0.73 -33.58
N SER A 152 -19.38 1.78 -34.07
CA SER A 152 -18.69 1.77 -35.36
C SER A 152 -17.24 2.22 -35.26
N THR A 153 -16.38 1.55 -36.03
CA THR A 153 -14.95 1.90 -36.13
C THR A 153 -14.70 3.28 -36.77
N GLY A 154 -15.74 3.88 -37.35
CA GLY A 154 -15.67 5.22 -37.93
C GLY A 154 -16.13 6.33 -36.99
N ASP A 155 -16.62 5.99 -35.80
CA ASP A 155 -17.03 6.98 -34.81
C ASP A 155 -15.82 7.72 -34.25
N VAL A 156 -16.00 9.01 -33.98
CA VAL A 156 -14.98 9.91 -33.45
C VAL A 156 -15.53 10.61 -32.22
N VAL A 157 -14.95 10.30 -31.07
CA VAL A 157 -15.20 11.01 -29.80
C VAL A 157 -14.14 12.10 -29.65
N THR A 158 -14.56 13.32 -29.30
CA THR A 158 -13.68 14.47 -29.11
C THR A 158 -13.95 15.11 -27.77
N GLU A 159 -12.92 15.19 -26.92
CA GLU A 159 -12.99 15.87 -25.63
C GLU A 159 -11.94 16.95 -25.42
N SER A 160 -12.31 17.92 -24.60
CA SER A 160 -11.46 19.03 -24.18
C SER A 160 -10.75 18.71 -22.87
N ALA A 161 -9.52 19.19 -22.70
CA ALA A 161 -8.79 18.98 -21.46
C ALA A 161 -9.49 19.63 -20.26
N ASN A 162 -9.66 18.89 -19.17
CA ASN A 162 -10.38 19.30 -17.95
C ASN A 162 -11.88 19.61 -18.20
N ALA A 163 -12.51 18.88 -19.12
CA ALA A 163 -13.94 18.96 -19.40
C ALA A 163 -14.80 18.23 -18.36
N GLY A 164 -14.30 17.10 -17.86
CA GLY A 164 -14.95 16.23 -16.89
C GLY A 164 -14.14 14.96 -16.72
N THR A 165 -14.79 13.90 -16.26
CA THR A 165 -14.31 12.51 -16.32
C THR A 165 -15.22 11.72 -17.24
N ASP A 166 -14.72 11.43 -18.44
CA ASP A 166 -15.56 11.06 -19.57
C ASP A 166 -15.43 9.57 -19.89
N THR A 167 -16.55 8.95 -20.25
CA THR A 167 -16.67 7.49 -20.40
C THR A 167 -17.05 7.09 -21.81
N VAL A 168 -16.35 6.12 -22.39
CA VAL A 168 -16.75 5.46 -23.64
C VAL A 168 -17.30 4.07 -23.33
N GLU A 169 -18.55 3.82 -23.72
CA GLU A 169 -19.14 2.48 -23.81
C GLU A 169 -18.99 1.96 -25.25
N SER A 170 -18.17 0.93 -25.48
CA SER A 170 -17.90 0.42 -26.81
C SER A 170 -18.29 -1.03 -27.00
N SER A 171 -19.08 -1.34 -28.02
CA SER A 171 -19.43 -2.72 -28.41
C SER A 171 -18.41 -3.37 -29.36
N ILE A 172 -17.34 -2.64 -29.69
CA ILE A 172 -16.28 -3.03 -30.61
C ILE A 172 -14.91 -2.82 -29.96
N ASN A 173 -13.84 -3.11 -30.70
CA ASN A 173 -12.50 -2.70 -30.27
C ASN A 173 -12.39 -1.18 -30.22
N TYR A 174 -11.79 -0.65 -29.15
CA TYR A 174 -11.70 0.80 -28.98
C TYR A 174 -10.34 1.25 -28.45
N VAL A 175 -9.97 2.48 -28.82
CA VAL A 175 -8.76 3.18 -28.37
C VAL A 175 -9.20 4.54 -27.84
N LEU A 176 -8.97 4.79 -26.56
CA LEU A 176 -9.28 6.08 -25.95
C LEU A 176 -8.47 7.19 -26.63
N GLY A 177 -9.20 8.23 -27.06
CA GLY A 177 -8.61 9.50 -27.50
C GLY A 177 -8.02 10.28 -26.32
N ASN A 178 -7.48 11.46 -26.60
CA ASN A 178 -6.99 12.35 -25.54
C ASN A 178 -8.15 12.84 -24.66
N ASN A 179 -7.87 13.06 -23.37
CA ASN A 179 -8.84 13.62 -22.40
C ASN A 179 -10.06 12.72 -22.17
N LEU A 180 -9.94 11.42 -22.44
CA LEU A 180 -10.95 10.43 -22.08
C LEU A 180 -10.36 9.54 -20.99
N GLU A 181 -11.08 9.37 -19.90
CA GLU A 181 -10.58 8.67 -18.73
C GLU A 181 -11.09 7.23 -18.67
N ASN A 182 -12.32 6.95 -19.09
CA ASN A 182 -12.93 5.63 -18.85
C ASN A 182 -13.34 4.92 -20.15
N LEU A 183 -13.14 3.60 -20.19
CA LEU A 183 -13.62 2.71 -21.25
C LEU A 183 -14.36 1.52 -20.63
N THR A 184 -15.60 1.30 -21.04
CA THR A 184 -16.35 0.07 -20.76
C THR A 184 -16.63 -0.66 -22.07
N LEU A 185 -16.08 -1.86 -22.22
CA LEU A 185 -16.43 -2.74 -23.32
C LEU A 185 -17.79 -3.38 -23.03
N THR A 186 -18.63 -3.42 -24.06
CA THR A 186 -19.97 -4.01 -24.00
C THR A 186 -20.11 -5.15 -25.01
N GLY A 187 -21.26 -5.82 -25.02
CA GLY A 187 -21.51 -6.97 -25.88
C GLY A 187 -20.87 -8.26 -25.38
N THR A 188 -20.70 -9.23 -26.28
CA THR A 188 -20.26 -10.60 -25.96
C THR A 188 -19.14 -11.10 -26.86
N ASP A 189 -18.58 -10.22 -27.68
CA ASP A 189 -17.47 -10.56 -28.58
C ASP A 189 -16.13 -10.28 -27.87
N ASN A 190 -15.11 -11.05 -28.23
CA ASN A 190 -13.74 -10.82 -27.76
C ASN A 190 -13.24 -9.50 -28.35
N THR A 191 -13.22 -8.45 -27.54
CA THR A 191 -12.78 -7.11 -27.94
C THR A 191 -11.53 -6.70 -27.16
N PHE A 192 -10.76 -5.77 -27.73
CA PHE A 192 -9.66 -5.12 -27.03
C PHE A 192 -9.99 -3.67 -26.71
N GLY A 193 -9.45 -3.20 -25.59
CA GLY A 193 -9.49 -1.81 -25.15
C GLY A 193 -8.06 -1.28 -24.97
N LEU A 194 -7.82 -0.06 -25.42
CA LEU A 194 -6.55 0.64 -25.22
C LEU A 194 -6.84 1.99 -24.57
N GLY A 195 -6.24 2.23 -23.41
CA GLY A 195 -6.21 3.49 -22.70
C GLY A 195 -5.34 4.54 -23.40
N ASN A 196 -4.94 5.57 -22.67
CA ASN A 196 -4.10 6.66 -23.13
C ASN A 196 -2.99 6.96 -22.10
N ALA A 197 -2.60 8.23 -21.92
CA ALA A 197 -1.53 8.59 -20.99
C ALA A 197 -2.05 9.17 -19.66
N LEU A 198 -3.35 9.07 -19.43
CA LEU A 198 -4.04 9.49 -18.22
C LEU A 198 -4.27 8.26 -17.33
N ASN A 199 -4.72 8.49 -16.10
CA ASN A 199 -5.19 7.42 -15.25
C ASN A 199 -6.55 6.95 -15.75
N ASN A 200 -6.61 5.78 -16.37
CA ASN A 200 -7.78 5.23 -17.01
C ASN A 200 -8.51 4.19 -16.15
N GLU A 201 -9.83 4.14 -16.26
CA GLU A 201 -10.64 2.99 -15.80
C GLU A 201 -11.09 2.17 -17.01
N LEU A 202 -10.56 0.95 -17.14
CA LEU A 202 -10.85 0.03 -18.24
C LEU A 202 -11.65 -1.17 -17.72
N ILE A 203 -12.87 -1.34 -18.21
CA ILE A 203 -13.77 -2.44 -17.84
C ILE A 203 -14.05 -3.29 -19.08
N GLY A 204 -13.77 -4.58 -19.02
CA GLY A 204 -14.08 -5.56 -20.05
C GLY A 204 -15.56 -5.98 -20.06
N ASN A 205 -15.93 -6.75 -21.08
CA ASN A 205 -17.27 -7.31 -21.21
C ASN A 205 -17.31 -8.74 -20.60
N THR A 206 -18.23 -9.59 -21.05
CA THR A 206 -18.34 -10.97 -20.53
C THR A 206 -17.56 -12.00 -21.37
N ALA A 207 -16.75 -11.54 -22.31
CA ALA A 207 -15.95 -12.37 -23.20
C ALA A 207 -14.46 -12.18 -22.86
N ASN A 208 -13.59 -12.89 -23.57
CA ASN A 208 -12.16 -12.79 -23.32
C ASN A 208 -11.62 -11.51 -23.99
N ASN A 209 -11.28 -10.52 -23.19
CA ASN A 209 -10.79 -9.22 -23.58
C ASN A 209 -9.26 -9.11 -23.51
N THR A 210 -8.74 -8.08 -24.17
CA THR A 210 -7.35 -7.65 -24.02
C THR A 210 -7.34 -6.16 -23.72
N LEU A 211 -6.84 -5.78 -22.55
CA LEU A 211 -6.88 -4.40 -22.05
C LEU A 211 -5.47 -3.87 -21.85
N PHE A 212 -5.20 -2.67 -22.36
CA PHE A 212 -3.91 -1.98 -22.22
C PHE A 212 -4.14 -0.60 -21.59
N GLY A 213 -3.61 -0.34 -20.40
CA GLY A 213 -3.64 0.97 -19.74
C GLY A 213 -2.75 2.01 -20.43
N LEU A 214 -1.52 1.59 -20.72
CA LEU A 214 -0.39 2.33 -21.28
C LEU A 214 0.42 3.14 -20.27
N ALA A 215 -0.01 4.35 -19.94
CA ALA A 215 0.72 5.20 -19.00
C ALA A 215 -0.26 5.98 -18.15
N GLY A 216 0.11 6.24 -16.90
CA GLY A 216 -0.87 6.67 -15.89
C GLY A 216 -1.07 5.55 -14.90
N ASN A 217 -1.77 5.85 -13.81
CA ASN A 217 -2.13 4.86 -12.79
C ASN A 217 -3.53 4.35 -13.13
N ASP A 218 -3.59 3.23 -13.85
CA ASP A 218 -4.78 2.67 -14.46
C ASP A 218 -5.46 1.65 -13.55
N ARG A 219 -6.79 1.58 -13.62
CA ARG A 219 -7.57 0.47 -13.07
C ARG A 219 -8.09 -0.38 -14.23
N ILE A 220 -7.73 -1.66 -14.25
CA ILE A 220 -8.08 -2.60 -15.30
C ILE A 220 -8.88 -3.75 -14.70
N ASP A 221 -10.14 -3.84 -15.08
CA ASP A 221 -11.06 -4.94 -14.75
C ASP A 221 -11.43 -5.67 -16.04
N GLY A 222 -10.99 -6.92 -16.18
CA GLY A 222 -11.31 -7.76 -17.33
C GLY A 222 -12.80 -8.05 -17.48
N GLY A 223 -13.58 -7.86 -16.42
CA GLY A 223 -14.94 -8.34 -16.35
C GLY A 223 -14.97 -9.86 -16.19
N VAL A 224 -16.00 -10.49 -16.75
CA VAL A 224 -16.09 -11.96 -16.73
C VAL A 224 -15.38 -12.48 -17.97
N GLY A 225 -14.41 -13.38 -17.83
CA GLY A 225 -13.71 -13.89 -18.99
C GLY A 225 -12.47 -14.68 -18.63
N ASP A 226 -11.66 -15.00 -19.64
CA ASP A 226 -10.23 -15.24 -19.40
C ASP A 226 -9.50 -14.09 -20.10
N ASP A 227 -9.13 -13.07 -19.33
CA ASP A 227 -8.70 -11.78 -19.86
C ASP A 227 -7.18 -11.62 -19.90
N SER A 228 -6.70 -10.70 -20.72
CA SER A 228 -5.27 -10.32 -20.75
C SER A 228 -5.14 -8.84 -20.46
N MET A 229 -4.50 -8.51 -19.34
CA MET A 229 -4.41 -7.15 -18.82
C MET A 229 -2.95 -6.69 -18.75
N PHE A 230 -2.70 -5.49 -19.27
CA PHE A 230 -1.40 -4.82 -19.32
C PHE A 230 -1.58 -3.38 -18.86
N GLY A 231 -0.97 -3.01 -17.74
CA GLY A 231 -1.05 -1.69 -17.12
C GLY A 231 -0.11 -0.74 -17.83
N GLY A 232 1.18 -1.06 -17.80
CA GLY A 232 2.21 -0.23 -18.41
C GLY A 232 2.77 0.76 -17.39
N VAL A 233 3.17 1.95 -17.82
CA VAL A 233 3.91 2.88 -16.96
C VAL A 233 3.00 3.61 -15.98
N GLY A 234 3.07 3.26 -14.71
CA GLY A 234 2.38 3.89 -13.60
C GLY A 234 2.10 2.86 -12.52
N ASP A 235 1.50 3.28 -11.41
CA ASP A 235 1.10 2.34 -10.36
C ASP A 235 -0.33 1.86 -10.68
N ASP A 236 -0.44 0.70 -11.29
CA ASP A 236 -1.67 0.17 -11.86
C ASP A 236 -2.39 -0.81 -10.90
N THR A 237 -3.69 -0.97 -11.10
CA THR A 237 -4.54 -1.91 -10.35
C THR A 237 -5.29 -2.85 -11.28
N TYR A 238 -5.11 -4.15 -11.07
CA TYR A 238 -5.73 -5.22 -11.82
C TYR A 238 -6.81 -5.93 -10.99
N VAL A 239 -8.00 -6.08 -11.55
CA VAL A 239 -9.06 -6.91 -10.95
C VAL A 239 -9.03 -8.29 -11.58
N VAL A 240 -8.83 -9.32 -10.76
CA VAL A 240 -8.77 -10.72 -11.19
C VAL A 240 -9.90 -11.51 -10.56
N ASP A 241 -10.74 -12.12 -11.40
CA ASP A 241 -11.88 -12.93 -10.98
C ASP A 241 -11.93 -14.33 -11.61
N SER A 242 -11.10 -14.57 -12.62
CA SER A 242 -10.98 -15.84 -13.32
C SER A 242 -9.57 -16.42 -13.23
N THR A 243 -9.48 -17.75 -13.10
CA THR A 243 -8.19 -18.45 -13.14
C THR A 243 -7.53 -18.40 -14.52
N GLY A 244 -8.26 -17.96 -15.55
CA GLY A 244 -7.73 -17.75 -16.89
C GLY A 244 -7.18 -16.34 -17.13
N ASP A 245 -7.38 -15.40 -16.19
CA ASP A 245 -6.87 -14.04 -16.32
C ASP A 245 -5.35 -14.02 -16.29
N LEU A 246 -4.77 -13.22 -17.18
CA LEU A 246 -3.34 -13.00 -17.31
C LEU A 246 -3.04 -11.52 -17.06
N VAL A 247 -2.33 -11.26 -15.97
CA VAL A 247 -1.71 -9.96 -15.68
C VAL A 247 -0.25 -10.00 -16.14
N SER A 248 0.19 -8.98 -16.86
CA SER A 248 1.54 -8.90 -17.41
C SER A 248 2.16 -7.52 -17.22
N GLU A 249 3.19 -7.46 -16.38
CA GLU A 249 3.96 -6.26 -16.08
C GLU A 249 5.42 -6.35 -16.54
N ALA A 250 6.03 -5.21 -16.89
CA ALA A 250 7.45 -5.14 -17.20
C ALA A 250 8.26 -4.47 -16.08
N THR A 251 9.58 -4.62 -16.14
CA THR A 251 10.48 -4.09 -15.10
C THR A 251 10.51 -2.56 -15.12
N ASN A 252 10.37 -1.93 -13.95
CA ASN A 252 10.40 -0.47 -13.75
C ASN A 252 9.23 0.29 -14.40
N GLU A 253 8.04 -0.32 -14.46
CA GLU A 253 6.84 0.34 -14.97
C GLU A 253 6.00 0.97 -13.86
N GLY A 254 6.03 0.42 -12.64
CA GLY A 254 5.50 1.09 -11.44
C GLY A 254 5.55 0.19 -10.22
N THR A 255 4.66 0.44 -9.26
CA THR A 255 4.35 -0.45 -8.14
C THR A 255 2.90 -0.89 -8.24
N ASP A 256 2.67 -2.12 -8.68
CA ASP A 256 1.37 -2.54 -9.19
C ASP A 256 0.60 -3.41 -8.19
N THR A 257 -0.72 -3.38 -8.31
CA THR A 257 -1.64 -4.07 -7.39
C THR A 257 -2.54 -5.04 -8.11
N VAL A 258 -2.66 -6.26 -7.59
CA VAL A 258 -3.71 -7.21 -7.99
C VAL A 258 -4.76 -7.29 -6.89
N GLU A 259 -6.01 -6.95 -7.22
CA GLU A 259 -7.21 -7.23 -6.43
C GLU A 259 -7.84 -8.55 -6.91
N SER A 260 -7.75 -9.61 -6.13
CA SER A 260 -8.18 -10.95 -6.56
C SER A 260 -9.36 -11.47 -5.74
N SER A 261 -10.43 -11.90 -6.41
CA SER A 261 -11.56 -12.62 -5.78
C SER A 261 -11.38 -14.15 -5.78
N ILE A 262 -10.24 -14.62 -6.32
CA ILE A 262 -9.83 -16.03 -6.40
C ILE A 262 -8.47 -16.26 -5.71
N THR A 263 -8.05 -17.52 -5.60
CA THR A 263 -6.66 -17.82 -5.21
C THR A 263 -5.70 -17.34 -6.29
N TYR A 264 -4.69 -16.55 -5.91
CA TYR A 264 -3.80 -15.90 -6.88
C TYR A 264 -2.33 -16.00 -6.48
N THR A 265 -1.45 -16.05 -7.48
CA THR A 265 0.01 -15.98 -7.33
C THR A 265 0.51 -14.83 -8.16
N LEU A 266 1.22 -13.89 -7.54
CA LEU A 266 1.81 -12.76 -8.25
C LEU A 266 2.80 -13.27 -9.31
N GLY A 267 2.63 -12.76 -10.53
CA GLY A 267 3.64 -12.82 -11.60
C GLY A 267 4.88 -11.99 -11.24
N GLY A 268 5.89 -11.98 -12.11
CA GLY A 268 7.05 -11.10 -11.91
C GLY A 268 6.67 -9.62 -12.09
N ASN A 269 7.40 -8.73 -11.41
CA ASN A 269 7.18 -7.27 -11.43
C ASN A 269 5.82 -6.82 -10.89
N LEU A 270 5.16 -7.65 -10.08
CA LEU A 270 3.97 -7.26 -9.33
C LEU A 270 4.33 -7.24 -7.84
N GLU A 271 4.00 -6.16 -7.15
CA GLU A 271 4.42 -5.93 -5.77
C GLU A 271 3.29 -6.17 -4.78
N ASN A 272 2.05 -5.81 -5.12
CA ASN A 272 0.93 -5.85 -4.18
C ASN A 272 -0.14 -6.89 -4.57
N LEU A 273 -0.66 -7.62 -3.59
CA LEU A 273 -1.81 -8.50 -3.72
C LEU A 273 -2.83 -8.19 -2.62
N THR A 274 -4.07 -7.90 -3.00
CA THR A 274 -5.22 -7.80 -2.09
C THR A 274 -6.24 -8.88 -2.44
N LEU A 275 -6.51 -9.79 -1.50
CA LEU A 275 -7.58 -10.76 -1.63
C LEU A 275 -8.91 -10.10 -1.26
N THR A 276 -9.94 -10.31 -2.08
CA THR A 276 -11.26 -9.68 -1.89
C THR A 276 -12.33 -10.72 -1.55
N GLY A 277 -13.50 -10.23 -1.13
CA GLY A 277 -14.63 -11.08 -0.75
C GLY A 277 -14.43 -11.79 0.59
N THR A 278 -15.21 -12.86 0.81
CA THR A 278 -15.25 -13.59 2.09
C THR A 278 -14.96 -15.08 1.94
N ASN A 279 -14.64 -15.53 0.72
CA ASN A 279 -14.32 -16.92 0.44
C ASN A 279 -12.93 -17.26 0.96
N THR A 280 -12.72 -18.52 1.33
CA THR A 280 -11.39 -19.07 1.63
C THR A 280 -10.57 -19.18 0.35
N ILE A 281 -9.77 -18.16 0.07
CA ILE A 281 -8.82 -18.09 -1.04
C ILE A 281 -7.41 -17.90 -0.49
N ASN A 282 -6.39 -17.95 -1.35
CA ASN A 282 -4.99 -17.94 -0.92
C ASN A 282 -4.21 -16.95 -1.78
N GLY A 283 -3.14 -16.39 -1.22
CA GLY A 283 -2.29 -15.41 -1.86
C GLY A 283 -0.83 -15.86 -1.81
N PHE A 284 -0.13 -15.73 -2.93
CA PHE A 284 1.28 -16.09 -3.01
C PHE A 284 2.04 -14.96 -3.71
N GLY A 285 3.11 -14.47 -3.09
CA GLY A 285 4.04 -13.49 -3.63
C GLY A 285 4.97 -14.07 -4.69
N ASN A 286 6.08 -13.40 -4.95
CA ASN A 286 7.08 -13.73 -5.94
C ASN A 286 8.51 -13.72 -5.36
N SER A 287 9.45 -12.98 -5.92
CA SER A 287 10.82 -12.87 -5.38
C SER A 287 11.21 -11.43 -5.05
N LEU A 288 10.22 -10.53 -5.10
CA LEU A 288 10.31 -9.12 -4.77
C LEU A 288 9.79 -8.92 -3.35
N ASP A 289 10.01 -7.73 -2.81
CA ASP A 289 9.40 -7.31 -1.56
C ASP A 289 7.89 -7.09 -1.81
N ASN A 290 7.04 -8.02 -1.37
CA ASN A 290 5.61 -7.99 -1.65
C ASN A 290 4.78 -7.43 -0.49
N ASN A 291 3.68 -6.75 -0.80
CA ASN A 291 2.64 -6.40 0.17
C ASN A 291 1.38 -7.23 -0.09
N ILE A 292 1.08 -8.17 0.80
CA ILE A 292 -0.02 -9.13 0.65
C ILE A 292 -1.05 -8.91 1.74
N ILE A 293 -2.29 -8.62 1.35
CA ILE A 293 -3.43 -8.43 2.25
C ILE A 293 -4.44 -9.55 2.00
N GLY A 294 -4.70 -10.35 3.03
CA GLY A 294 -5.73 -11.36 3.05
C GLY A 294 -7.15 -10.79 3.14
N ASN A 295 -8.14 -11.66 3.05
CA ASN A 295 -9.55 -11.31 3.15
C ASN A 295 -10.15 -11.84 4.47
N THR A 296 -11.48 -11.81 4.63
CA THR A 296 -12.10 -12.24 5.89
C THR A 296 -12.24 -13.76 6.06
N GLY A 297 -11.64 -14.55 5.17
CA GLY A 297 -11.71 -16.00 5.16
C GLY A 297 -10.38 -16.61 5.59
N ASN A 298 -10.37 -17.87 6.04
CA ASN A 298 -9.12 -18.54 6.41
C ASN A 298 -8.15 -18.68 5.22
N ASN A 299 -7.16 -17.81 5.11
CA ASN A 299 -6.23 -17.70 4.00
C ASN A 299 -4.98 -18.56 4.22
N ARG A 300 -4.30 -18.88 3.11
CA ARG A 300 -2.89 -19.25 3.13
C ARG A 300 -2.14 -18.17 2.38
N LEU A 301 -1.20 -17.53 3.06
CA LEU A 301 -0.40 -16.44 2.53
C LEU A 301 1.07 -16.84 2.55
N ASN A 302 1.79 -16.57 1.46
CA ASN A 302 3.21 -16.89 1.34
C ASN A 302 3.94 -15.77 0.59
N GLY A 303 4.84 -15.05 1.26
CA GLY A 303 5.63 -13.97 0.65
C GLY A 303 6.66 -14.50 -0.34
N ARG A 304 7.30 -15.62 0.03
CA ARG A 304 8.34 -16.39 -0.67
C ARG A 304 9.73 -15.82 -0.43
N ALA A 305 10.19 -14.87 -1.22
CA ALA A 305 11.52 -14.29 -1.07
C ALA A 305 11.40 -12.79 -1.31
N GLY A 306 12.21 -12.00 -0.62
CA GLY A 306 11.99 -10.56 -0.51
C GLY A 306 11.67 -10.21 0.95
N ASN A 307 11.70 -8.93 1.29
CA ASN A 307 11.23 -8.45 2.58
C ASN A 307 9.74 -8.15 2.46
N ASP A 308 8.91 -9.11 2.84
CA ASP A 308 7.47 -9.09 2.58
C ASP A 308 6.70 -8.44 3.74
N ASN A 309 5.62 -7.73 3.42
CA ASN A 309 4.62 -7.27 4.38
C ASN A 309 3.33 -8.05 4.16
N ILE A 310 2.92 -8.87 5.12
CA ILE A 310 1.75 -9.74 5.00
C ILE A 310 0.77 -9.48 6.15
N ASP A 311 -0.48 -9.17 5.80
CA ASP A 311 -1.61 -9.09 6.73
C ASP A 311 -2.61 -10.21 6.42
N GLY A 312 -2.93 -11.03 7.42
CA GLY A 312 -3.90 -12.14 7.34
C GLY A 312 -5.33 -11.68 7.05
N GLY A 313 -5.71 -10.53 7.60
CA GLY A 313 -7.11 -10.08 7.62
C GLY A 313 -7.91 -10.71 8.76
N ASP A 314 -9.16 -11.09 8.50
CA ASP A 314 -9.92 -11.87 9.49
C ASP A 314 -9.86 -13.35 9.09
N GLY A 315 -9.91 -14.26 10.05
CA GLY A 315 -9.92 -15.70 9.77
C GLY A 315 -8.80 -16.40 10.52
N ASN A 316 -8.75 -17.73 10.40
CA ASN A 316 -7.66 -18.51 10.99
C ASN A 316 -6.68 -18.82 9.87
N ASP A 317 -5.69 -17.96 9.75
CA ASP A 317 -4.80 -17.88 8.62
C ASP A 317 -3.54 -18.70 8.83
N ARG A 318 -2.88 -18.98 7.70
CA ARG A 318 -1.54 -19.54 7.68
C ARG A 318 -0.66 -18.60 6.89
N ILE A 319 0.25 -17.94 7.58
CA ILE A 319 1.16 -16.96 7.01
C ILE A 319 2.57 -17.54 7.03
N PHE A 320 3.26 -17.44 5.89
CA PHE A 320 4.65 -17.80 5.73
C PHE A 320 5.37 -16.62 5.06
N GLY A 321 6.30 -15.96 5.74
CA GLY A 321 7.07 -14.86 5.15
C GLY A 321 7.96 -15.39 4.04
N GLY A 322 8.95 -16.19 4.42
CA GLY A 322 9.75 -16.97 3.49
C GLY A 322 11.22 -16.67 3.61
N GLY A 323 11.75 -15.73 2.85
CA GLY A 323 13.18 -15.43 2.87
C GLY A 323 13.43 -13.95 2.68
N GLY A 324 13.99 -13.29 3.68
CA GLY A 324 14.09 -11.84 3.76
C GLY A 324 13.68 -11.42 5.17
N ASN A 325 13.61 -10.13 5.44
CA ASN A 325 13.15 -9.65 6.73
C ASN A 325 11.68 -9.27 6.63
N ASP A 326 10.81 -10.18 7.04
CA ASP A 326 9.38 -10.08 6.78
C ASP A 326 8.64 -9.39 7.95
N ASN A 327 7.54 -8.71 7.64
CA ASN A 327 6.59 -8.19 8.62
C ASN A 327 5.24 -8.91 8.44
N LEU A 328 4.88 -9.74 9.41
CA LEU A 328 3.77 -10.67 9.34
C LEU A 328 2.76 -10.35 10.45
N ASN A 329 1.53 -10.05 10.07
CA ASN A 329 0.43 -9.73 10.98
C ASN A 329 -0.74 -10.70 10.76
N GLY A 330 -1.15 -11.44 11.79
CA GLY A 330 -2.30 -12.36 11.74
C GLY A 330 -3.64 -11.63 11.76
N SER A 331 -3.71 -10.49 12.45
CA SER A 331 -4.94 -9.70 12.63
C SER A 331 -6.01 -10.44 13.46
N ASP A 332 -7.19 -10.76 12.94
CA ASP A 332 -8.30 -11.33 13.73
C ASP A 332 -8.43 -12.84 13.48
N GLY A 333 -8.22 -13.69 14.49
CA GLY A 333 -8.48 -15.12 14.44
C GLY A 333 -7.39 -15.94 15.10
N ASN A 334 -7.40 -17.27 14.93
CA ASN A 334 -6.35 -18.12 15.52
C ASN A 334 -5.36 -18.51 14.43
N ASP A 335 -4.29 -17.74 14.34
CA ASP A 335 -3.38 -17.74 13.22
C ASP A 335 -2.18 -18.65 13.44
N ARG A 336 -1.55 -19.00 12.33
CA ARG A 336 -0.28 -19.71 12.32
C ARG A 336 0.69 -18.93 11.47
N ILE A 337 1.66 -18.33 12.12
CA ILE A 337 2.60 -17.42 11.49
C ILE A 337 3.99 -18.04 11.56
N PHE A 338 4.63 -18.12 10.40
CA PHE A 338 5.97 -18.63 10.23
C PHE A 338 6.80 -17.56 9.55
N GLY A 339 7.86 -17.09 10.22
CA GLY A 339 8.78 -16.07 9.70
C GLY A 339 9.43 -16.54 8.41
N GLY A 340 10.37 -17.47 8.53
CA GLY A 340 11.12 -17.91 7.36
C GLY A 340 12.60 -17.89 7.65
N ARG A 341 13.38 -17.40 6.70
CA ARG A 341 14.77 -17.05 6.89
C ARG A 341 14.87 -15.54 6.95
N GLY A 342 15.64 -15.01 7.88
CA GLY A 342 15.89 -13.58 8.00
C GLY A 342 15.49 -13.10 9.39
N ASN A 343 15.36 -11.79 9.56
CA ASN A 343 14.93 -11.19 10.82
C ASN A 343 13.48 -10.78 10.69
N ASP A 344 12.57 -11.62 11.16
CA ASP A 344 11.15 -11.44 10.93
C ASP A 344 10.45 -10.79 12.12
N SER A 345 9.42 -9.98 11.83
CA SER A 345 8.50 -9.41 12.81
C SER A 345 7.16 -10.10 12.68
N LEU A 346 6.78 -10.90 13.68
CA LEU A 346 5.53 -11.65 13.73
C LEU A 346 4.62 -11.06 14.80
N ASN A 347 3.39 -10.74 14.41
CA ASN A 347 2.33 -10.30 15.29
C ASN A 347 1.10 -11.19 15.11
N GLY A 348 0.68 -11.92 16.17
CA GLY A 348 -0.50 -12.78 16.14
C GLY A 348 -1.78 -11.96 15.97
N GLY A 349 -1.98 -10.99 16.85
CA GLY A 349 -3.14 -10.10 16.79
C GLY A 349 -4.20 -10.51 17.82
N ASN A 350 -5.42 -10.80 17.39
CA ASN A 350 -6.52 -11.19 18.26
C ASN A 350 -6.85 -12.67 18.07
N GLY A 351 -6.59 -13.50 19.08
CA GLY A 351 -7.01 -14.90 19.11
C GLY A 351 -5.97 -15.76 19.80
N ASN A 352 -5.98 -17.06 19.56
CA ASN A 352 -5.00 -17.97 20.14
C ASN A 352 -4.02 -18.38 19.05
N ASP A 353 -2.93 -17.65 18.95
CA ASP A 353 -2.04 -17.71 17.80
C ASP A 353 -0.87 -18.66 18.01
N ARG A 354 -0.24 -19.06 16.91
CA ARG A 354 0.93 -19.93 16.92
C ARG A 354 2.02 -19.28 16.09
N LEU A 355 3.06 -18.80 16.74
CA LEU A 355 4.13 -18.03 16.11
C LEU A 355 5.45 -18.81 16.14
N ILE A 356 6.14 -18.81 14.99
CA ILE A 356 7.38 -19.54 14.77
C ILE A 356 8.35 -18.65 13.97
N GLY A 357 9.42 -18.20 14.59
CA GLY A 357 10.44 -17.40 13.90
C GLY A 357 11.36 -18.21 12.97
N VAL A 358 11.73 -19.42 13.38
CA VAL A 358 12.71 -20.31 12.71
C VAL A 358 14.00 -19.61 12.28
N ASN A 359 14.94 -19.57 13.21
CA ASN A 359 16.30 -19.15 12.88
C ASN A 359 17.00 -20.16 11.95
N THR A 360 17.23 -19.76 10.70
CA THR A 360 18.25 -20.31 9.82
C THR A 360 19.57 -19.55 9.91
N GLN A 361 20.60 -20.00 9.17
CA GLN A 361 21.88 -19.31 9.20
C GLN A 361 21.76 -17.93 8.54
N SER A 362 21.81 -16.90 9.37
CA SER A 362 21.91 -15.49 8.99
C SER A 362 23.06 -15.26 8.00
N SER A 363 22.79 -14.47 6.97
CA SER A 363 23.84 -13.88 6.11
C SER A 363 24.44 -12.60 6.71
N THR A 364 23.91 -12.09 7.84
CA THR A 364 24.40 -10.89 8.52
C THR A 364 25.39 -11.23 9.63
N PRO A 365 26.59 -10.62 9.61
CA PRO A 365 27.60 -10.93 10.61
C PRO A 365 27.32 -10.35 12.01
N GLY A 366 27.04 -11.20 13.01
CA GLY A 366 27.23 -10.84 14.45
C GLY A 366 25.99 -10.91 15.30
N LEU A 367 24.87 -11.01 14.63
CA LEU A 367 23.59 -11.33 15.19
C LEU A 367 23.18 -12.64 14.49
N GLY A 368 22.65 -13.60 15.24
CA GLY A 368 21.89 -14.65 14.56
C GLY A 368 20.67 -14.03 13.90
N GLU A 369 19.89 -14.84 13.18
CA GLU A 369 18.52 -14.42 12.84
C GLU A 369 17.80 -14.04 14.15
N LEU A 370 17.19 -12.86 14.16
CA LEU A 370 16.43 -12.31 15.29
C LEU A 370 14.99 -12.10 14.84
N ASP A 371 14.17 -13.08 15.18
CA ASP A 371 12.73 -12.96 15.01
C ASP A 371 12.11 -12.32 16.24
N THR A 372 11.24 -11.35 16.02
CA THR A 372 10.44 -10.70 17.06
C THR A 372 9.02 -11.24 16.98
N LEU A 373 8.51 -11.80 18.07
CA LEU A 373 7.18 -12.40 18.16
C LEU A 373 6.35 -11.67 19.21
N THR A 374 5.23 -11.11 18.77
CA THR A 374 4.19 -10.51 19.59
C THR A 374 2.94 -11.38 19.48
N GLY A 375 2.44 -11.92 20.59
CA GLY A 375 1.21 -12.74 20.59
C GLY A 375 -0.02 -11.86 20.34
N GLY A 376 -0.19 -10.83 21.16
CA GLY A 376 -1.34 -9.95 21.12
C GLY A 376 -2.37 -10.34 22.17
N THR A 377 -3.64 -10.41 21.81
CA THR A 377 -4.69 -10.79 22.76
C THR A 377 -5.09 -12.24 22.59
N GLY A 378 -5.27 -12.94 23.71
CA GLY A 378 -5.66 -14.34 23.74
C GLY A 378 -4.51 -15.23 24.20
N ALA A 379 -4.70 -16.55 24.12
CA ALA A 379 -3.77 -17.53 24.66
C ALA A 379 -2.83 -18.04 23.57
N ASP A 380 -1.66 -17.44 23.48
CA ASP A 380 -0.73 -17.63 22.36
C ASP A 380 0.29 -18.74 22.62
N ALA A 381 0.84 -19.27 21.54
CA ALA A 381 1.87 -20.29 21.55
C ALA A 381 3.11 -19.84 20.77
N PHE A 382 4.17 -19.55 21.50
CA PHE A 382 5.50 -19.25 20.95
C PHE A 382 6.30 -20.54 20.82
N ILE A 383 6.67 -20.92 19.59
CA ILE A 383 7.38 -22.17 19.33
C ILE A 383 8.85 -21.86 19.09
N LEU A 384 9.71 -22.34 19.99
CA LEU A 384 11.14 -22.05 19.95
C LEU A 384 11.98 -23.26 19.56
N GLY A 385 12.99 -23.00 18.73
CA GLY A 385 13.95 -23.99 18.24
C GLY A 385 13.53 -24.68 16.94
N ASN A 386 14.42 -25.52 16.40
CA ASN A 386 14.35 -26.10 15.05
C ASN A 386 13.26 -27.18 14.88
N GLU A 387 12.01 -26.86 15.19
CA GLU A 387 10.89 -27.67 14.72
C GLU A 387 10.60 -27.28 13.28
N VAL A 388 11.05 -28.14 12.37
CA VAL A 388 10.47 -28.26 11.04
C VAL A 388 9.05 -28.78 11.23
N GLU A 389 8.11 -27.91 11.59
CA GLU A 389 6.74 -28.15 11.18
C GLU A 389 6.77 -28.01 9.66
N ILE A 390 6.60 -29.12 8.94
CA ILE A 390 6.50 -29.11 7.47
C ILE A 390 5.18 -28.40 7.17
N PHE A 391 5.21 -27.06 7.17
CA PHE A 391 4.26 -26.28 6.40
C PHE A 391 4.42 -26.74 4.95
N TYR A 392 3.31 -26.77 4.22
CA TYR A 392 3.28 -27.15 2.81
C TYR A 392 4.02 -26.11 1.96
N ALA A 393 5.32 -25.92 2.21
CA ALA A 393 6.22 -25.21 1.34
C ALA A 393 6.33 -26.06 0.08
N GLU A 394 5.85 -25.51 -1.03
CA GLU A 394 6.18 -26.04 -2.34
C GLU A 394 7.70 -25.94 -2.50
N SER A 395 8.39 -27.07 -2.28
CA SER A 395 9.82 -27.31 -2.48
C SER A 395 10.79 -26.95 -1.33
N ASN A 396 11.46 -27.99 -0.84
CA ASN A 396 12.87 -28.08 -0.46
C ASN A 396 13.54 -27.07 0.49
N ASP A 397 12.83 -26.17 1.15
CA ASP A 397 13.46 -25.37 2.20
C ASP A 397 13.60 -26.18 3.51
N LEU A 398 14.58 -27.08 3.52
CA LEU A 398 15.08 -27.74 4.72
C LEU A 398 15.81 -26.69 5.56
N LEU A 399 15.06 -25.99 6.40
CA LEU A 399 15.58 -25.01 7.35
C LEU A 399 16.33 -25.77 8.46
N THR A 400 17.64 -25.90 8.32
CA THR A 400 18.55 -26.38 9.37
C THR A 400 19.53 -25.25 9.70
N GLY A 401 19.16 -24.37 10.64
CA GLY A 401 20.05 -23.37 11.23
C GLY A 401 20.43 -23.71 12.67
N THR A 402 21.57 -23.22 13.13
CA THR A 402 22.08 -23.43 14.49
C THR A 402 22.39 -22.12 15.23
N ASP A 403 22.23 -20.96 14.59
CA ASP A 403 22.75 -19.69 15.09
C ASP A 403 21.67 -18.59 15.04
N GLY A 404 20.85 -18.48 16.10
CA GLY A 404 19.84 -17.43 16.26
C GLY A 404 18.95 -17.63 17.48
N TYR A 405 18.21 -16.58 17.86
CA TYR A 405 17.27 -16.60 18.98
C TYR A 405 16.03 -15.80 18.64
N THR A 406 14.92 -16.14 19.31
CA THR A 406 13.66 -15.44 19.15
C THR A 406 13.41 -14.48 20.31
N LEU A 407 13.02 -13.25 20.03
CA LEU A 407 12.57 -12.28 21.02
C LEU A 407 11.03 -12.33 21.13
N ILE A 408 10.51 -12.61 22.32
CA ILE A 408 9.09 -12.56 22.62
C ILE A 408 8.83 -11.25 23.37
N THR A 409 8.02 -10.37 22.79
CA THR A 409 7.77 -9.00 23.27
C THR A 409 6.49 -8.85 24.06
N ASP A 410 5.58 -9.82 23.95
CA ASP A 410 4.29 -9.84 24.63
C ASP A 410 4.02 -11.27 25.10
N PHE A 411 4.36 -11.54 26.36
CA PHE A 411 4.12 -12.83 27.01
C PHE A 411 3.37 -12.60 28.30
N THR A 412 2.20 -13.22 28.44
CA THR A 412 1.33 -13.14 29.60
C THR A 412 1.33 -14.47 30.36
N PRO A 413 2.04 -14.56 31.51
CA PRO A 413 2.11 -15.79 32.29
C PRO A 413 0.74 -16.31 32.72
N GLY A 414 0.48 -17.61 32.49
CA GLY A 414 -0.79 -18.28 32.78
C GLY A 414 -1.86 -18.14 31.70
N GLU A 415 -1.59 -17.36 30.65
CA GLU A 415 -2.39 -17.27 29.42
C GLU A 415 -1.60 -17.87 28.25
N ASP A 416 -0.38 -17.38 28.04
CA ASP A 416 0.48 -17.79 26.94
C ASP A 416 1.34 -19.00 27.25
N THR A 417 1.82 -19.64 26.19
CA THR A 417 2.66 -20.83 26.26
C THR A 417 3.91 -20.73 25.40
N ILE A 418 4.99 -21.34 25.89
CA ILE A 418 6.23 -21.54 25.15
C ILE A 418 6.40 -23.03 24.90
N GLN A 419 6.47 -23.40 23.62
CA GLN A 419 6.70 -24.78 23.21
C GLN A 419 8.20 -25.01 22.97
N LEU A 420 8.75 -26.04 23.62
CA LEU A 420 10.15 -26.44 23.54
C LEU A 420 10.27 -27.94 23.25
N LYS A 421 11.24 -28.33 22.44
CA LYS A 421 11.47 -29.74 22.12
C LYS A 421 12.27 -30.48 23.20
N GLY A 422 11.86 -31.68 23.59
CA GLY A 422 12.62 -32.53 24.53
C GLY A 422 12.12 -32.43 25.96
N THR A 423 12.99 -32.14 26.92
CA THR A 423 12.63 -32.10 28.34
C THR A 423 13.17 -30.87 29.05
N ALA A 424 12.57 -30.49 30.19
CA ALA A 424 13.05 -29.39 31.02
C ALA A 424 14.53 -29.53 31.45
N ALA A 425 15.07 -30.75 31.51
CA ALA A 425 16.48 -30.98 31.84
C ALA A 425 17.44 -30.42 30.79
N ASP A 426 16.97 -30.29 29.55
CA ASP A 426 17.72 -29.80 28.39
C ASP A 426 17.82 -28.28 28.36
N TYR A 427 17.12 -27.58 29.25
CA TYR A 427 17.02 -26.12 29.22
C TYR A 427 17.40 -25.45 30.55
N ARG A 428 17.71 -24.16 30.48
CA ARG A 428 17.96 -23.27 31.62
C ARG A 428 17.30 -21.91 31.40
N LEU A 429 16.64 -21.40 32.43
CA LEU A 429 16.16 -20.02 32.48
C LEU A 429 17.18 -19.15 33.20
N VAL A 430 17.35 -17.93 32.71
CA VAL A 430 18.23 -16.92 33.31
C VAL A 430 17.44 -15.62 33.39
N ASP A 431 17.25 -15.13 34.61
CA ASP A 431 16.77 -13.78 34.87
C ASP A 431 17.81 -12.78 34.34
N LEU A 432 17.37 -11.84 33.51
CA LEU A 432 18.22 -10.82 32.90
C LEU A 432 18.31 -9.56 33.75
N ALA A 433 17.46 -9.39 34.75
CA ALA A 433 17.47 -8.20 35.59
C ALA A 433 18.86 -7.98 36.23
N PRO A 434 19.44 -6.77 36.12
CA PRO A 434 20.73 -6.50 36.73
C PRO A 434 20.63 -6.57 38.26
N THR A 435 21.64 -7.16 38.89
CA THR A 435 21.76 -7.23 40.35
C THR A 435 22.21 -5.90 40.93
N GLU A 436 23.00 -5.15 40.16
CA GLU A 436 23.50 -3.83 40.49
C GLU A 436 23.65 -3.02 39.20
N THR A 437 23.41 -1.70 39.31
CA THR A 437 23.55 -0.75 38.22
C THR A 437 24.46 0.40 38.66
N PHE A 438 25.23 0.94 37.72
CA PHE A 438 26.17 2.03 37.91
C PHE A 438 25.86 3.13 36.92
N THR A 439 26.05 4.38 37.31
CA THR A 439 25.81 5.51 36.40
C THR A 439 27.09 6.25 36.09
N TYR A 440 27.28 6.55 34.81
CA TYR A 440 28.34 7.42 34.33
C TYR A 440 27.73 8.38 33.32
N GLN A 441 27.88 9.68 33.59
CA GLN A 441 27.18 10.74 32.87
C GLN A 441 25.66 10.49 32.85
N ASP A 442 25.07 10.38 31.67
CA ASP A 442 23.65 10.22 31.36
C ASP A 442 23.25 8.77 31.01
N HIS A 443 24.16 7.81 31.22
CA HIS A 443 23.95 6.39 30.95
C HIS A 443 23.97 5.54 32.22
N THR A 444 23.23 4.44 32.17
CA THR A 444 23.27 3.39 33.19
C THR A 444 23.99 2.18 32.62
N TYR A 445 24.90 1.62 33.41
CA TYR A 445 25.75 0.48 33.07
C TYR A 445 25.54 -0.66 34.05
N PHE A 446 25.60 -1.89 33.56
CA PHE A 446 25.58 -3.09 34.38
C PHE A 446 26.30 -4.22 33.67
N VAL A 447 26.46 -5.36 34.36
CA VAL A 447 27.05 -6.57 33.78
C VAL A 447 25.95 -7.60 33.57
N SER A 448 25.98 -8.28 32.42
CA SER A 448 25.03 -9.36 32.12
C SER A 448 25.12 -10.48 33.17
N GLN A 449 23.99 -11.06 33.57
CA GLN A 449 23.92 -12.05 34.65
C GLN A 449 24.66 -13.36 34.35
N LYS A 450 24.86 -13.68 33.07
CA LYS A 450 25.51 -14.91 32.61
C LYS A 450 26.64 -14.60 31.64
N GLU A 451 27.75 -15.34 31.80
CA GLU A 451 28.81 -15.37 30.81
C GLU A 451 28.33 -16.15 29.58
N THR A 452 28.32 -15.48 28.42
CA THR A 452 27.82 -16.03 27.16
C THR A 452 28.70 -15.61 25.99
N SER A 453 28.44 -16.11 24.78
CA SER A 453 29.09 -15.56 23.59
C SER A 453 28.83 -14.06 23.48
N TRP A 454 29.69 -13.39 22.71
CA TRP A 454 29.52 -11.98 22.43
C TRP A 454 28.11 -11.69 21.85
N THR A 455 27.66 -12.53 20.92
CA THR A 455 26.35 -12.40 20.25
C THR A 455 25.18 -12.55 21.22
N ALA A 456 25.22 -13.54 22.11
CA ALA A 456 24.18 -13.73 23.12
C ALA A 456 24.19 -12.62 24.18
N ALA A 457 25.36 -12.06 24.51
CA ALA A 457 25.46 -10.94 25.44
C ALA A 457 24.86 -9.65 24.85
N GLN A 458 25.07 -9.40 23.55
CA GLN A 458 24.43 -8.30 22.82
C GLN A 458 22.90 -8.48 22.76
N ALA A 459 22.42 -9.68 22.42
CA ALA A 459 21.01 -10.02 22.42
C ALA A 459 20.30 -9.71 23.75
N GLN A 460 20.94 -10.06 24.86
CA GLN A 460 20.42 -9.78 26.20
C GLN A 460 20.41 -8.28 26.51
N ALA A 461 21.39 -7.53 26.01
CA ALA A 461 21.44 -6.07 26.18
C ALA A 461 20.27 -5.39 25.45
N GLU A 462 20.02 -5.80 24.20
CA GLU A 462 18.93 -5.27 23.37
C GLU A 462 17.56 -5.56 23.98
N ALA A 463 17.36 -6.79 24.48
CA ALA A 463 16.11 -7.15 25.16
C ALA A 463 15.84 -6.29 26.41
N LEU A 464 16.88 -5.73 27.02
CA LEU A 464 16.78 -4.80 28.16
C LEU A 464 16.76 -3.32 27.72
N GLY A 465 16.65 -3.03 26.42
CA GLY A 465 16.60 -1.68 25.87
C GLY A 465 17.96 -0.99 25.73
N GLY A 466 19.05 -1.76 25.64
CA GLY A 466 20.42 -1.25 25.56
C GLY A 466 21.29 -1.98 24.56
N ASN A 467 22.60 -1.80 24.71
CA ASN A 467 23.62 -2.46 23.90
C ASN A 467 24.79 -2.88 24.78
N LEU A 468 25.66 -3.75 24.27
CA LEU A 468 27.02 -3.84 24.80
C LEU A 468 27.69 -2.47 24.67
N VAL A 469 28.41 -2.09 25.73
CA VAL A 469 28.91 -0.73 25.95
C VAL A 469 29.73 -0.18 24.79
N THR A 470 29.49 1.09 24.46
CA THR A 470 30.39 1.88 23.63
C THR A 470 31.39 2.60 24.52
N ILE A 471 32.67 2.63 24.11
CA ILE A 471 33.69 3.39 24.85
C ILE A 471 34.09 4.62 24.04
N ASN A 472 33.68 5.78 24.51
CA ASN A 472 33.80 7.09 23.87
C ASN A 472 35.14 7.78 24.18
N ASP A 473 35.69 7.60 25.38
CA ASP A 473 36.97 8.21 25.76
C ASP A 473 37.74 7.44 26.85
N ALA A 474 38.95 7.93 27.15
CA ALA A 474 39.83 7.33 28.15
C ALA A 474 39.26 7.40 29.58
N SER A 475 38.49 8.44 29.91
CA SER A 475 37.91 8.61 31.25
C SER A 475 36.79 7.59 31.48
N GLU A 476 35.97 7.36 30.47
CA GLU A 476 34.97 6.29 30.48
C GLU A 476 35.64 4.92 30.55
N ASN A 477 36.66 4.66 29.74
CA ASN A 477 37.42 3.41 29.80
C ASN A 477 37.97 3.13 31.22
N ASP A 478 38.61 4.13 31.84
CA ASP A 478 39.15 4.02 33.19
C ASP A 478 38.05 3.81 34.24
N TRP A 479 36.90 4.48 34.07
CA TRP A 479 35.73 4.30 34.94
C TRP A 479 35.13 2.90 34.82
N LEU A 480 34.99 2.37 33.59
CA LEU A 480 34.52 1.01 33.33
C LEU A 480 35.44 -0.02 33.97
N VAL A 481 36.76 0.14 33.85
CA VAL A 481 37.74 -0.74 34.51
C VAL A 481 37.62 -0.69 36.03
N GLY A 482 37.41 0.50 36.60
CA GLY A 482 37.24 0.68 38.03
C GLY A 482 36.02 -0.04 38.62
N ASN A 483 34.94 -0.19 37.84
CA ASN A 483 33.69 -0.83 38.29
C ASN A 483 33.56 -2.30 37.83
N PHE A 484 34.08 -2.64 36.65
CA PHE A 484 33.83 -3.93 35.98
C PHE A 484 35.09 -4.70 35.57
N GLY A 485 36.28 -4.13 35.79
CA GLY A 485 37.57 -4.70 35.38
C GLY A 485 38.10 -5.81 36.28
N ASP A 486 37.26 -6.45 37.11
CA ASP A 486 37.67 -7.57 37.96
C ASP A 486 37.99 -8.84 37.15
N ARG A 487 37.42 -8.97 35.95
CA ARG A 487 37.63 -10.09 35.01
C ARG A 487 37.49 -9.57 33.57
N LEU A 488 37.70 -10.44 32.58
CA LEU A 488 37.48 -10.13 31.16
C LEU A 488 35.99 -9.88 30.89
N ARG A 489 35.68 -8.90 30.04
CA ARG A 489 34.30 -8.47 29.72
C ARG A 489 34.09 -8.28 28.23
N TRP A 490 32.89 -8.57 27.73
CA TRP A 490 32.51 -8.13 26.39
C TRP A 490 32.21 -6.63 26.36
N ILE A 491 32.59 -5.99 25.26
CA ILE A 491 32.22 -4.62 24.89
C ILE A 491 31.61 -4.60 23.50
N GLY A 492 30.90 -3.54 23.13
CA GLY A 492 30.09 -3.49 21.91
C GLY A 492 30.86 -3.31 20.60
N LEU A 493 32.17 -3.57 20.55
CA LEU A 493 32.99 -3.40 19.35
C LEU A 493 33.14 -4.74 18.62
N SER A 494 32.90 -4.74 17.31
CA SER A 494 33.07 -5.92 16.44
C SER A 494 33.34 -5.50 15.00
N ASP A 495 34.10 -6.29 14.23
CA ASP A 495 34.35 -6.09 12.80
C ASP A 495 33.77 -7.20 11.92
N LYS A 496 32.89 -8.04 12.47
CA LYS A 496 32.29 -9.17 11.76
C LYS A 496 31.65 -8.78 10.42
N LEU A 497 31.04 -7.59 10.34
CA LEU A 497 30.39 -7.07 9.12
C LEU A 497 31.38 -6.86 7.97
N SER A 498 32.61 -6.50 8.30
CA SER A 498 33.67 -6.22 7.35
C SER A 498 35.00 -6.36 8.05
N GLU A 499 35.63 -7.51 7.88
CA GLU A 499 36.97 -7.84 8.38
C GLU A 499 37.94 -6.64 8.37
N GLY A 500 38.46 -6.30 9.56
CA GLY A 500 39.36 -5.17 9.80
C GLY A 500 38.68 -3.80 9.96
N ASN A 501 37.35 -3.72 9.87
CA ASN A 501 36.56 -2.49 10.06
C ASN A 501 35.66 -2.59 11.31
N PHE A 502 36.25 -2.34 12.47
CA PHE A 502 35.55 -2.39 13.76
C PHE A 502 34.50 -1.29 13.92
N GLN A 503 33.26 -1.70 14.19
CA GLN A 503 32.08 -0.89 14.41
C GLN A 503 31.46 -1.16 15.79
N TRP A 504 30.86 -0.12 16.38
CA TRP A 504 30.11 -0.25 17.62
C TRP A 504 28.68 -0.67 17.31
N VAL A 505 28.17 -1.64 18.06
CA VAL A 505 26.84 -2.22 17.81
C VAL A 505 25.68 -1.33 18.22
N SER A 506 25.96 -0.32 19.04
CA SER A 506 25.07 0.83 19.29
C SER A 506 24.87 1.71 18.05
N GLY A 507 25.72 1.58 17.02
CA GLY A 507 25.79 2.50 15.87
C GLY A 507 26.57 3.79 16.17
N GLU A 508 27.11 3.96 17.37
CA GLU A 508 27.88 5.15 17.73
C GLU A 508 29.20 5.27 16.96
N THR A 509 29.63 6.51 16.71
CA THR A 509 30.79 6.82 15.86
C THR A 509 32.10 6.99 16.62
N SER A 510 32.19 6.51 17.87
CA SER A 510 33.38 6.66 18.71
C SER A 510 34.65 6.17 18.00
N THR A 511 35.67 7.05 17.97
CA THR A 511 36.99 6.78 17.39
C THR A 511 38.04 6.41 18.44
N TYR A 512 37.68 6.43 19.72
CA TYR A 512 38.59 6.02 20.78
C TYR A 512 38.93 4.53 20.65
N ARG A 513 40.20 4.18 20.82
CA ARG A 513 40.71 2.81 20.77
C ARG A 513 41.78 2.62 21.85
N ASN A 514 41.73 1.51 22.58
CA ASN A 514 42.70 1.19 23.62
C ASN A 514 43.26 -0.24 23.50
N TRP A 515 43.65 -0.63 22.30
CA TRP A 515 44.19 -1.96 22.01
C TRP A 515 45.40 -2.32 22.87
N ALA A 516 45.48 -3.60 23.26
CA ALA A 516 46.68 -4.15 23.88
C ALA A 516 47.85 -4.17 22.87
N PRO A 517 49.11 -4.22 23.34
CA PRO A 517 50.25 -4.17 22.44
C PRO A 517 50.28 -5.40 21.51
N GLY A 518 50.02 -5.17 20.22
CA GLY A 518 49.92 -6.24 19.21
C GLY A 518 48.52 -6.37 18.60
N GLU A 519 47.50 -5.75 19.22
CA GLU A 519 46.11 -5.86 18.82
C GLU A 519 45.63 -4.65 17.98
N PRO A 520 44.56 -4.80 17.16
CA PRO A 520 43.92 -6.07 16.83
C PRO A 520 44.80 -6.91 15.91
N ASN A 521 44.90 -8.22 16.16
CA ASN A 521 45.86 -9.08 15.49
C ASN A 521 45.24 -10.02 14.45
N ASN A 522 43.92 -10.20 14.50
CA ASN A 522 43.12 -11.11 13.69
C ASN A 522 43.84 -12.43 13.37
N THR A 523 44.01 -13.29 14.38
CA THR A 523 44.82 -14.51 14.23
C THR A 523 44.33 -15.39 13.06
N PRO A 524 45.18 -15.69 12.05
CA PRO A 524 44.77 -16.37 10.82
C PRO A 524 44.54 -17.89 10.96
N PHE A 525 44.47 -18.41 12.20
CA PHE A 525 44.45 -19.85 12.50
C PHE A 525 43.04 -20.45 12.58
N ILE A 526 42.02 -19.63 12.35
CA ILE A 526 40.60 -19.99 12.33
C ILE A 526 39.97 -19.40 11.06
N ALA A 527 39.01 -20.11 10.47
CA ALA A 527 38.43 -19.74 9.18
C ALA A 527 37.53 -18.49 9.24
N GLU A 528 37.12 -18.07 10.44
CA GLU A 528 36.16 -16.99 10.68
C GLU A 528 36.81 -15.67 11.14
N GLY A 529 38.08 -15.64 11.59
CA GLY A 529 38.72 -14.44 12.12
C GLY A 529 38.41 -14.15 13.61
N GLU A 530 39.01 -13.10 14.16
CA GLU A 530 38.79 -12.59 15.53
C GLU A 530 37.83 -11.39 15.50
N ASP A 531 36.53 -11.67 15.44
CA ASP A 531 35.55 -10.63 15.12
C ASP A 531 35.03 -9.80 16.31
N TYR A 532 35.34 -10.20 17.55
CA TYR A 532 34.70 -9.67 18.76
C TYR A 532 35.71 -9.13 19.75
N VAL A 533 35.34 -8.11 20.53
CA VAL A 533 36.30 -7.42 21.40
C VAL A 533 36.00 -7.62 22.87
N GLU A 534 37.03 -8.00 23.63
CA GLU A 534 36.99 -8.07 25.10
C GLU A 534 37.84 -6.97 25.75
N LEU A 535 37.39 -6.51 26.93
CA LEU A 535 38.07 -5.55 27.80
C LEU A 535 38.85 -6.27 28.90
N TYR A 536 40.12 -5.92 29.04
CA TYR A 536 41.02 -6.41 30.10
C TYR A 536 40.88 -5.60 31.39
N SER A 537 41.30 -6.22 32.50
CA SER A 537 41.36 -5.58 33.83
C SER A 537 42.32 -4.39 33.93
N ASN A 538 43.22 -4.22 32.95
CA ASN A 538 44.12 -3.07 32.84
C ASN A 538 43.59 -2.00 31.87
N GLY A 539 42.37 -2.17 31.33
CA GLY A 539 41.72 -1.27 30.40
C GLY A 539 42.05 -1.46 28.94
N GLN A 540 42.97 -2.36 28.59
CA GLN A 540 43.33 -2.63 27.21
C GLN A 540 42.36 -3.60 26.55
N TRP A 541 42.28 -3.56 25.22
CA TRP A 541 41.33 -4.36 24.44
C TRP A 541 42.03 -5.44 23.63
N ASN A 542 41.31 -6.53 23.39
CA ASN A 542 41.77 -7.66 22.59
C ASN A 542 40.64 -8.14 21.67
N ASP A 543 40.94 -8.34 20.38
CA ASP A 543 40.07 -9.06 19.47
C ASP A 543 40.18 -10.57 19.73
N VAL A 544 39.06 -11.26 19.65
CA VAL A 544 38.94 -12.69 19.93
C VAL A 544 37.89 -13.33 19.03
N PRO A 545 38.00 -14.64 18.79
CA PRO A 545 37.07 -15.33 17.91
C PRO A 545 35.79 -15.77 18.60
N TYR A 546 34.82 -16.21 17.78
CA TYR A 546 33.57 -16.81 18.27
C TYR A 546 33.82 -18.04 19.16
N TYR A 547 34.74 -18.91 18.74
CA TYR A 547 35.14 -20.12 19.46
C TYR A 547 36.66 -20.30 19.44
N PHE A 548 37.16 -21.05 20.42
CA PHE A 548 38.54 -21.54 20.44
C PHE A 548 38.57 -23.06 20.37
N VAL A 549 39.66 -23.62 19.83
CA VAL A 549 39.87 -25.07 19.84
C VAL A 549 40.53 -25.45 21.16
N ASN A 550 39.86 -26.30 21.95
CA ASN A 550 40.40 -26.75 23.24
C ASN A 550 41.52 -27.79 23.06
N GLY A 551 42.14 -28.22 24.17
CA GLY A 551 43.22 -29.21 24.15
C GLY A 551 42.83 -30.60 23.64
N SER A 552 41.53 -30.91 23.49
CA SER A 552 41.03 -32.15 22.88
C SER A 552 40.71 -32.02 21.38
N GLY A 553 40.81 -30.82 20.81
CA GLY A 553 40.49 -30.55 19.40
C GLY A 553 39.03 -30.21 19.14
N ASP A 554 38.24 -29.98 20.20
CA ASP A 554 36.84 -29.59 20.09
C ASP A 554 36.72 -28.06 20.09
N ASN A 555 35.83 -27.52 19.27
CA ASN A 555 35.48 -26.11 19.32
C ASN A 555 34.74 -25.82 20.63
N GLN A 556 35.15 -24.78 21.35
CA GLN A 556 34.45 -24.27 22.52
C GLN A 556 34.14 -22.79 22.35
N MET A 557 32.87 -22.45 22.56
CA MET A 557 32.40 -21.07 22.47
C MET A 557 33.09 -20.20 23.52
N LEU A 558 33.59 -19.04 23.12
CA LEU A 558 34.19 -18.11 24.07
C LEU A 558 33.09 -17.37 24.83
N VAL A 559 33.10 -17.46 26.16
CA VAL A 559 32.06 -16.85 27.00
C VAL A 559 32.63 -15.79 27.93
N ARG A 560 31.95 -14.64 28.01
CA ARG A 560 32.20 -13.56 28.98
C ARG A 560 30.88 -12.91 29.37
N ALA A 561 30.88 -12.23 30.51
CA ALA A 561 29.80 -11.31 30.82
C ALA A 561 30.01 -10.01 30.04
N GLY A 562 28.96 -9.46 29.48
CA GLY A 562 28.99 -8.19 28.78
C GLY A 562 28.78 -7.01 29.71
N ILE A 563 29.48 -5.91 29.46
CA ILE A 563 29.09 -4.63 30.04
C ILE A 563 28.00 -4.08 29.15
N VAL A 564 26.81 -3.90 29.73
CA VAL A 564 25.63 -3.37 29.06
C VAL A 564 25.50 -1.90 29.40
N GLU A 565 25.12 -1.11 28.41
CA GLU A 565 24.82 0.30 28.48
C GLU A 565 23.39 0.54 27.99
N ILE A 566 22.62 1.30 28.76
CA ILE A 566 21.24 1.70 28.43
C ILE A 566 21.10 3.23 28.59
N ALA A 567 20.33 3.85 27.70
CA ALA A 567 19.90 5.23 27.87
C ALA A 567 18.97 5.32 29.08
N SER A 568 19.18 6.27 30.00
CA SER A 568 18.63 6.24 31.36
C SER A 568 17.15 5.81 31.48
N THR A 569 16.91 4.54 31.83
CA THR A 569 15.59 4.01 32.22
C THR A 569 15.50 3.85 33.74
N SER A 570 14.30 3.66 34.28
CA SER A 570 14.17 3.26 35.68
C SER A 570 14.58 1.78 35.80
N PRO A 571 15.40 1.37 36.78
CA PRO A 571 15.84 -0.02 36.92
C PRO A 571 14.70 -1.06 37.03
N GLY A 572 13.48 -0.64 37.39
CA GLY A 572 12.30 -1.51 37.43
C GLY A 572 11.75 -1.89 36.05
N ASP A 573 12.20 -1.22 34.99
CA ASP A 573 11.81 -1.48 33.60
C ASP A 573 12.73 -2.52 32.94
N LEU A 574 13.84 -2.91 33.59
CA LEU A 574 14.83 -3.86 33.10
C LEU A 574 14.45 -5.30 33.51
N GLN A 575 13.43 -5.85 32.85
CA GLN A 575 12.96 -7.20 33.10
C GLN A 575 13.05 -8.05 31.84
N GLY A 576 13.37 -9.33 32.03
CA GLY A 576 13.37 -10.31 30.96
C GLY A 576 13.94 -11.65 31.40
N THR A 577 13.63 -12.69 30.63
CA THR A 577 14.09 -14.05 30.88
C THR A 577 14.70 -14.65 29.62
N ALA A 578 15.97 -15.03 29.69
CA ALA A 578 16.62 -15.77 28.61
C ALA A 578 16.47 -17.29 28.78
N ILE A 579 16.14 -17.96 27.68
CA ILE A 579 15.97 -19.40 27.58
C ILE A 579 17.18 -19.98 26.84
N TYR A 580 17.86 -20.89 27.51
CA TYR A 580 19.06 -21.53 27.02
C TYR A 580 18.85 -23.02 26.81
N ARG A 581 19.36 -23.57 25.71
CA ARG A 581 19.37 -25.00 25.42
C ARG A 581 20.76 -25.60 25.65
N ASN A 582 20.81 -26.79 26.22
CA ASN A 582 22.03 -27.57 26.37
C ASN A 582 22.36 -28.28 25.06
N THR A 583 23.54 -28.00 24.48
CA THR A 583 23.93 -28.57 23.19
C THR A 583 24.80 -29.80 23.41
N PRO A 584 24.36 -31.01 22.98
CA PRO A 584 25.11 -32.24 23.22
C PRO A 584 26.53 -32.17 22.65
N GLY A 585 27.54 -32.31 23.52
CA GLY A 585 28.96 -32.29 23.13
C GLY A 585 29.68 -30.97 23.46
N PHE A 586 28.95 -29.92 23.84
CA PHE A 586 29.53 -28.67 24.34
C PHE A 586 29.28 -28.53 25.85
N GLU A 587 30.19 -27.88 26.56
CA GLU A 587 29.99 -27.49 27.97
C GLU A 587 29.19 -26.18 28.10
N SER A 588 28.81 -25.57 26.98
CA SER A 588 28.08 -24.29 26.88
C SER A 588 26.61 -24.49 26.51
N TYR A 589 25.79 -23.48 26.86
CA TYR A 589 24.39 -23.44 26.48
C TYR A 589 24.15 -22.38 25.39
N ASP A 590 23.31 -22.70 24.42
CA ASP A 590 22.94 -21.81 23.33
C ASP A 590 21.69 -21.02 23.70
N LEU A 591 21.72 -19.70 23.45
CA LEU A 591 20.55 -18.85 23.61
C LEU A 591 19.57 -19.18 22.48
N ILE A 592 18.32 -19.53 22.82
CA ILE A 592 17.29 -19.86 21.82
C ILE A 592 16.09 -18.92 21.85
N GLY A 593 15.91 -18.17 22.95
CA GLY A 593 14.90 -17.14 23.02
C GLY A 593 15.01 -16.27 24.25
N ILE A 594 14.41 -15.09 24.18
CA ILE A 594 14.30 -14.14 25.27
C ILE A 594 12.84 -13.72 25.39
N ILE A 595 12.31 -13.77 26.60
CA ILE A 595 11.03 -13.16 26.95
C ILE A 595 11.33 -11.78 27.52
N GLN A 596 10.89 -10.73 26.84
CA GLN A 596 11.08 -9.35 27.27
C GLN A 596 10.03 -8.98 28.33
N GLY A 597 10.42 -8.15 29.30
CA GLY A 597 9.49 -7.60 30.30
C GLY A 597 9.09 -8.56 31.43
N GLU A 598 9.30 -9.86 31.27
CA GLU A 598 8.84 -10.88 32.23
C GLU A 598 9.99 -11.66 32.89
N THR A 599 9.87 -11.86 34.21
CA THR A 599 10.84 -12.63 35.01
C THR A 599 10.26 -14.00 35.39
N ILE A 600 10.77 -15.06 34.78
CA ILE A 600 10.32 -16.44 34.99
C ILE A 600 11.41 -17.25 35.71
N SER A 601 11.13 -17.64 36.95
CA SER A 601 12.10 -18.34 37.79
C SER A 601 12.12 -19.87 37.63
N SER A 602 11.14 -20.47 36.94
CA SER A 602 11.03 -21.92 36.79
C SER A 602 10.12 -22.34 35.65
N PHE A 603 10.38 -23.50 35.04
CA PHE A 603 9.48 -24.14 34.07
C PHE A 603 8.15 -24.56 34.75
N GLY A 604 7.10 -23.78 34.50
CA GLY A 604 5.73 -23.97 35.00
C GLY A 604 4.80 -24.64 33.98
N SER A 605 3.49 -24.41 34.13
CA SER A 605 2.46 -24.85 33.17
C SER A 605 2.61 -24.22 31.80
N ASP A 606 3.24 -23.05 31.75
CA ASP A 606 3.35 -22.21 30.57
C ASP A 606 4.44 -22.73 29.60
N PHE A 607 5.19 -23.76 30.00
CA PHE A 607 6.20 -24.42 29.17
C PHE A 607 5.72 -25.81 28.77
N ILE A 608 5.50 -25.99 27.47
CA ILE A 608 5.09 -27.25 26.88
C ILE A 608 6.31 -27.93 26.28
N PHE A 609 6.68 -29.08 26.82
CA PHE A 609 7.78 -29.90 26.32
C PHE A 609 7.23 -31.00 25.41
N VAL A 610 7.58 -30.96 24.12
CA VAL A 610 7.09 -31.88 23.08
C VAL A 610 8.09 -32.96 22.69
#